data_AF-A0A3E2GS93-F1
#
_entry.id   AF-A0A3E2GS93-F1
#
_cell.length_a   1.000
_cell.length_b   1.000
_cell.length_c   1.000
_cell.angle_alpha   90.00
_cell.angle_beta   90.00
_cell.angle_gamma   90.00
#
_symmetry.space_group_name_H-M   'P 1'
#
loop_
_entity.id
_entity.type
_entity.pdbx_description
1 polymer ?
#
loop_
_entity_poly.entity_id
_entity_poly.type
_entity_poly.pdbx_seq_one_letter_code
_entity_poly.pdbx_strand_id
1 'polypeptide(L)'
;MTIANIRQLNIINLPSLEKGTGFWIQLLPSLHTINVPKLRSISMLHLGGLPSLKTLSFDAGLRDDMSWYFTGGIYIYDTALTHVGGLVFKKAPIIDLRENKNLTNISFPYMTVASDKWGWGEIRVRDNYEGLALDFPKLREVRGSMSLSGVGAINIPQLRIINIDLYIGPQENGIPSCTNCLPTSLTNFTAPKLSRVIGSIYFDSSPGLVNISFPALQTVNNITINNTAAVDLREGIAMHRLYKAQNVKILGNTPSCEPFDNLQCRGAIVGNYFCGKISDPTRNIVTLSSLRKDCRQVRLSERLLFWGEMLLARLDEALKRQLQLRHYFWIIILIACLCLFIKIAARWFCK
;
A
#
# COMPACT_ATOMS: atom_id res chain seq x y z
N MET A 1 -21.75 23.94 5.13
CA MET A 1 -21.51 25.29 4.59
C MET A 1 -21.14 25.15 3.14
N THR A 2 -21.85 25.85 2.26
CA THR A 2 -21.61 25.84 0.82
C THR A 2 -21.27 27.26 0.37
N ILE A 3 -20.15 27.44 -0.28
CA ILE A 3 -19.70 28.72 -0.86
C ILE A 3 -19.22 28.43 -2.27
N ALA A 4 -19.83 29.06 -3.28
CA ALA A 4 -19.52 28.79 -4.67
C ALA A 4 -19.63 30.04 -5.54
N ASN A 5 -18.81 30.11 -6.60
CA ASN A 5 -18.92 31.08 -7.69
C ASN A 5 -18.84 32.57 -7.27
N ILE A 6 -18.02 32.89 -6.26
CA ILE A 6 -17.75 34.26 -5.80
C ILE A 6 -16.33 34.64 -6.20
N ARG A 7 -16.19 35.36 -7.33
CA ARG A 7 -14.88 35.67 -7.92
C ARG A 7 -13.98 36.57 -7.08
N GLN A 8 -14.55 37.39 -6.19
CA GLN A 8 -13.82 38.37 -5.39
C GLN A 8 -13.59 37.92 -3.94
N LEU A 9 -14.07 36.74 -3.53
CA LEU A 9 -13.90 36.26 -2.17
C LEU A 9 -12.45 35.81 -1.96
N ASN A 10 -11.70 36.57 -1.18
CA ASN A 10 -10.27 36.34 -1.00
C ASN A 10 -9.92 35.53 0.26
N ILE A 11 -10.76 35.61 1.29
CA ILE A 11 -10.51 35.00 2.61
C ILE A 11 -11.81 34.43 3.15
N ILE A 12 -11.75 33.21 3.69
CA ILE A 12 -12.76 32.65 4.59
C ILE A 12 -12.10 32.51 5.96
N ASN A 13 -12.58 33.25 6.96
CA ASN A 13 -12.03 33.23 8.30
C ASN A 13 -13.14 32.91 9.32
N LEU A 14 -13.04 31.75 9.96
CA LEU A 14 -14.05 31.23 10.89
C LEU A 14 -13.37 30.77 12.19
N PRO A 15 -12.77 31.70 12.96
CA PRO A 15 -11.86 31.38 14.07
C PRO A 15 -12.52 30.64 15.23
N SER A 16 -13.84 30.74 15.36
CA SER A 16 -14.62 30.13 16.44
C SER A 16 -15.37 28.86 16.03
N LEU A 17 -15.29 28.45 14.75
CA LEU A 17 -16.03 27.28 14.29
C LEU A 17 -15.34 25.99 14.75
N GLU A 18 -15.98 25.24 15.65
CA GLU A 18 -15.45 23.99 16.19
C GLU A 18 -15.96 22.74 15.46
N LYS A 19 -17.20 22.80 14.96
CA LYS A 19 -17.88 21.69 14.27
C LYS A 19 -18.61 22.22 13.04
N GLY A 20 -18.60 21.45 11.96
CA GLY A 20 -19.40 21.70 10.77
C GLY A 20 -20.01 20.41 10.26
N THR A 21 -21.12 20.51 9.54
CA THR A 21 -21.65 19.34 8.82
C THR A 21 -20.72 19.00 7.67
N GLY A 22 -20.35 19.97 6.83
CA GLY A 22 -19.36 19.79 5.78
C GLY A 22 -18.98 21.11 5.13
N PHE A 23 -17.83 21.15 4.50
CA PHE A 23 -17.34 22.29 3.74
C PHE A 23 -17.41 21.97 2.25
N TRP A 24 -18.21 22.75 1.52
CA TRP A 24 -18.28 22.69 0.07
C TRP A 24 -17.88 24.06 -0.48
N ILE A 25 -16.61 24.21 -0.86
CA ILE A 25 -16.01 25.47 -1.28
C ILE A 25 -15.47 25.26 -2.69
N GLN A 26 -16.06 25.94 -3.68
CA GLN A 26 -15.68 25.71 -5.07
C GLN A 26 -15.76 26.95 -5.97
N LEU A 27 -14.98 26.95 -7.05
CA LEU A 27 -15.04 27.97 -8.10
C LEU A 27 -14.81 29.40 -7.55
N LEU A 28 -13.79 29.56 -6.72
CA LEU A 28 -13.40 30.82 -6.09
C LEU A 28 -11.96 31.16 -6.52
N PRO A 29 -11.76 31.69 -7.73
CA PRO A 29 -10.44 31.86 -8.33
C PRO A 29 -9.52 32.81 -7.53
N SER A 30 -10.09 33.73 -6.75
CA SER A 30 -9.32 34.68 -5.93
C SER A 30 -9.24 34.26 -4.46
N LEU A 31 -9.77 33.11 -4.04
CA LEU A 31 -9.69 32.68 -2.64
C LEU A 31 -8.25 32.25 -2.32
N HIS A 32 -7.59 32.97 -1.42
CA HIS A 32 -6.19 32.71 -1.04
C HIS A 32 -6.04 31.99 0.30
N THR A 33 -7.00 32.18 1.22
CA THR A 33 -6.90 31.69 2.59
C THR A 33 -8.24 31.15 3.10
N ILE A 34 -8.20 29.94 3.65
CA ILE A 34 -9.25 29.39 4.50
C ILE A 34 -8.64 29.17 5.89
N ASN A 35 -9.12 29.94 6.87
CA ASN A 35 -8.65 29.88 8.24
C ASN A 35 -9.75 29.41 9.20
N VAL A 36 -9.68 28.16 9.66
CA VAL A 36 -10.66 27.56 10.58
C VAL A 36 -9.95 26.79 11.72
N PRO A 37 -9.16 27.50 12.53
CA PRO A 37 -8.18 26.90 13.44
C PRO A 37 -8.80 26.03 14.54
N LYS A 38 -10.05 26.28 14.93
CA LYS A 38 -10.74 25.51 15.98
C LYS A 38 -11.54 24.32 15.46
N LEU A 39 -11.60 24.10 14.14
CA LEU A 39 -12.43 23.05 13.56
C LEU A 39 -11.85 21.67 13.90
N ARG A 40 -12.68 20.83 14.52
CA ARG A 40 -12.33 19.46 14.93
C ARG A 40 -13.11 18.40 14.18
N SER A 41 -14.25 18.77 13.61
CA SER A 41 -15.24 17.82 13.09
C SER A 41 -15.92 18.36 11.84
N ILE A 42 -15.85 17.60 10.75
CA ILE A 42 -16.63 17.77 9.52
C ILE A 42 -16.91 16.40 8.90
N SER A 43 -18.04 16.25 8.22
CA SER A 43 -18.34 15.04 7.46
C SER A 43 -17.67 15.01 6.09
N MET A 44 -17.40 16.17 5.51
CA MET A 44 -16.95 16.33 4.14
C MET A 44 -16.09 17.59 4.02
N LEU A 45 -14.97 17.48 3.32
CA LEU A 45 -14.12 18.58 2.91
C LEU A 45 -14.03 18.57 1.39
N HIS A 46 -14.70 19.50 0.74
CA HIS A 46 -14.67 19.68 -0.70
C HIS A 46 -14.11 21.06 -1.02
N LEU A 47 -12.90 21.07 -1.58
CA LEU A 47 -12.14 22.24 -2.02
C LEU A 47 -11.81 22.06 -3.50
N GLY A 48 -12.46 22.82 -4.38
CA GLY A 48 -12.39 22.56 -5.82
C GLY A 48 -12.40 23.79 -6.71
N GLY A 49 -11.44 23.93 -7.62
CA GLY A 49 -11.39 25.13 -8.48
C GLY A 49 -11.04 26.38 -7.68
N LEU A 50 -9.96 26.28 -6.91
CA LEU A 50 -9.43 27.30 -6.01
C LEU A 50 -7.95 27.61 -6.36
N PRO A 51 -7.65 28.01 -7.61
CA PRO A 51 -6.28 28.09 -8.13
C PRO A 51 -5.38 29.09 -7.38
N SER A 52 -5.93 30.00 -6.56
CA SER A 52 -5.16 30.93 -5.73
C SER A 52 -5.03 30.50 -4.26
N LEU A 53 -5.67 29.40 -3.85
CA LEU A 53 -5.69 28.96 -2.45
C LEU A 53 -4.31 28.46 -2.04
N LYS A 54 -3.64 29.22 -1.16
CA LYS A 54 -2.29 28.94 -0.67
C LYS A 54 -2.26 28.51 0.79
N THR A 55 -3.24 28.97 1.58
CA THR A 55 -3.29 28.73 3.03
C THR A 55 -4.59 28.03 3.42
N LEU A 56 -4.45 26.87 4.04
CA LEU A 56 -5.53 26.10 4.64
C LEU A 56 -5.12 25.67 6.05
N SER A 57 -5.84 26.14 7.08
CA SER A 57 -5.49 25.83 8.48
C SER A 57 -6.62 25.11 9.22
N PHE A 58 -6.22 24.02 9.87
CA PHE A 58 -7.03 23.21 10.79
C PHE A 58 -6.20 22.93 12.06
N ASP A 59 -5.76 23.97 12.76
CA ASP A 59 -4.75 23.87 13.83
C ASP A 59 -5.15 22.91 14.96
N ALA A 60 -6.44 22.85 15.30
CA ALA A 60 -7.00 21.91 16.27
C ALA A 60 -6.95 20.44 15.80
N GLY A 61 -6.84 20.23 14.49
CA GLY A 61 -6.90 18.98 13.76
C GLY A 61 -8.32 18.45 13.58
N LEU A 62 -8.65 18.02 12.37
CA LEU A 62 -9.87 17.28 12.03
C LEU A 62 -9.77 15.84 12.55
N ARG A 63 -10.33 15.56 13.73
CA ARG A 63 -10.15 14.32 14.49
C ARG A 63 -11.30 13.33 14.38
N ASP A 64 -12.50 13.84 14.17
CA ASP A 64 -13.68 12.98 14.09
C ASP A 64 -13.67 12.20 12.78
N ASP A 65 -14.12 10.94 12.84
CA ASP A 65 -14.26 10.12 11.65
C ASP A 65 -15.24 10.81 10.68
N MET A 66 -14.87 10.90 9.40
CA MET A 66 -15.75 11.49 8.40
C MET A 66 -17.04 10.66 8.28
N SER A 67 -18.17 11.35 8.15
CA SER A 67 -19.47 10.68 8.07
C SER A 67 -19.51 9.69 6.91
N TRP A 68 -20.28 8.65 7.14
CA TRP A 68 -20.35 7.42 6.36
C TRP A 68 -21.34 7.47 5.19
N TYR A 69 -22.01 8.60 4.97
CA TYR A 69 -22.88 8.79 3.81
C TYR A 69 -22.02 8.96 2.54
N PHE A 70 -22.58 8.63 1.37
CA PHE A 70 -21.92 8.68 0.05
C PHE A 70 -21.25 10.03 -0.31
N THR A 71 -21.53 11.10 0.44
CA THR A 71 -20.96 12.44 0.25
C THR A 71 -19.83 12.75 1.23
N GLY A 72 -19.52 11.87 2.17
CA GLY A 72 -18.38 12.02 3.07
C GLY A 72 -17.09 11.82 2.32
N GLY A 73 -16.04 12.54 2.70
CA GLY A 73 -14.73 12.41 2.07
C GLY A 73 -13.97 13.73 1.97
N ILE A 74 -12.77 13.61 1.44
CA ILE A 74 -11.85 14.71 1.19
C ILE A 74 -11.66 14.80 -0.30
N TYR A 75 -12.04 15.94 -0.85
CA TYR A 75 -11.89 16.29 -2.25
C TYR A 75 -11.10 17.58 -2.28
N ILE A 76 -9.85 17.52 -2.73
CA ILE A 76 -8.99 18.70 -2.86
C ILE A 76 -8.46 18.71 -4.28
N TYR A 77 -8.89 19.71 -5.04
CA TYR A 77 -8.48 19.82 -6.43
C TYR A 77 -8.41 21.21 -7.00
N ASP A 78 -7.51 21.36 -7.99
CA ASP A 78 -7.21 22.64 -8.65
C ASP A 78 -6.94 23.75 -7.62
N THR A 79 -5.94 23.52 -6.76
CA THR A 79 -5.51 24.47 -5.73
C THR A 79 -4.03 24.82 -5.88
N ALA A 80 -3.64 25.99 -5.35
CA ALA A 80 -2.23 26.38 -5.21
C ALA A 80 -1.60 25.95 -3.88
N LEU A 81 -2.24 25.02 -3.15
CA LEU A 81 -1.75 24.54 -1.86
C LEU A 81 -0.41 23.81 -2.06
N THR A 82 0.56 24.10 -1.21
CA THR A 82 1.85 23.39 -1.18
C THR A 82 1.87 22.26 -0.16
N HIS A 83 1.00 22.35 0.85
CA HIS A 83 0.84 21.41 1.94
C HIS A 83 -0.62 21.38 2.41
N VAL A 84 -1.08 20.23 2.89
CA VAL A 84 -2.35 20.10 3.61
C VAL A 84 -2.09 19.45 4.96
N GLY A 85 -2.23 20.23 6.02
CA GLY A 85 -2.02 19.81 7.41
C GLY A 85 -3.32 19.62 8.18
N GLY A 86 -3.22 19.11 9.41
CA GLY A 86 -4.36 19.01 10.34
C GLY A 86 -5.38 17.92 10.00
N LEU A 87 -5.08 17.04 9.05
CA LEU A 87 -5.91 15.89 8.68
C LEU A 87 -5.64 14.69 9.61
N VAL A 88 -6.35 14.60 10.74
CA VAL A 88 -6.03 13.65 11.84
C VAL A 88 -7.13 12.62 12.12
N PHE A 89 -8.01 12.36 11.16
CA PHE A 89 -9.09 11.38 11.27
C PHE A 89 -8.56 9.93 11.17
N LYS A 90 -9.33 8.98 11.72
CA LYS A 90 -8.97 7.54 11.66
C LYS A 90 -9.57 6.85 10.44
N LYS A 91 -10.67 7.39 9.91
CA LYS A 91 -11.39 6.87 8.75
C LYS A 91 -11.84 8.00 7.84
N ALA A 92 -11.67 7.80 6.54
CA ALA A 92 -12.31 8.59 5.50
C ALA A 92 -12.82 7.63 4.42
N PRO A 93 -14.07 7.77 3.96
CA PRO A 93 -14.58 6.92 2.89
C PRO A 93 -13.88 7.20 1.57
N ILE A 94 -13.68 8.47 1.22
CA ILE A 94 -13.05 8.89 -0.03
C ILE A 94 -11.96 9.92 0.27
N ILE A 95 -10.80 9.72 -0.34
CA ILE A 95 -9.74 10.72 -0.48
C ILE A 95 -9.51 10.88 -1.97
N ASP A 96 -9.86 12.04 -2.53
CA ASP A 96 -9.62 12.43 -3.91
C ASP A 96 -8.76 13.70 -3.93
N LEU A 97 -7.48 13.53 -4.30
CA LEU A 97 -6.48 14.58 -4.37
C LEU A 97 -6.04 14.71 -5.82
N ARG A 98 -6.51 15.74 -6.51
CA ARG A 98 -6.27 15.84 -7.95
C ARG A 98 -5.92 17.23 -8.43
N GLU A 99 -5.06 17.34 -9.44
CA GLU A 99 -4.78 18.62 -10.11
C GLU A 99 -4.17 19.69 -9.17
N ASN A 100 -3.49 19.31 -8.07
CA ASN A 100 -2.79 20.26 -7.19
C ASN A 100 -1.31 20.32 -7.55
N LYS A 101 -0.96 21.11 -8.57
CA LYS A 101 0.41 21.14 -9.16
C LYS A 101 1.51 21.61 -8.20
N ASN A 102 1.13 22.31 -7.12
CA ASN A 102 2.06 22.82 -6.12
C ASN A 102 2.15 21.93 -4.87
N LEU A 103 1.25 20.95 -4.71
CA LEU A 103 1.15 20.15 -3.50
C LEU A 103 2.30 19.15 -3.43
N THR A 104 3.27 19.40 -2.54
CA THR A 104 4.50 18.57 -2.47
C THR A 104 4.39 17.46 -1.43
N ASN A 105 3.54 17.60 -0.43
CA ASN A 105 3.37 16.60 0.61
C ASN A 105 1.97 16.63 1.23
N ILE A 106 1.48 15.46 1.62
CA ILE A 106 0.27 15.30 2.42
C ILE A 106 0.38 14.05 3.28
N SER A 107 -0.11 14.13 4.51
CA SER A 107 0.03 13.06 5.51
C SER A 107 -1.29 12.81 6.22
N PHE A 108 -1.60 11.54 6.44
CA PHE A 108 -2.78 11.03 7.13
C PHE A 108 -2.33 10.14 8.31
N PRO A 109 -1.74 10.73 9.36
CA PRO A 109 -0.94 10.01 10.35
C PRO A 109 -1.74 9.05 11.24
N TYR A 110 -3.06 9.21 11.29
CA TYR A 110 -3.97 8.40 12.10
C TYR A 110 -4.93 7.54 11.28
N MET A 111 -4.95 7.70 9.96
CA MET A 111 -5.88 6.96 9.12
C MET A 111 -5.53 5.47 9.15
N THR A 112 -6.53 4.65 9.45
CA THR A 112 -6.38 3.18 9.55
C THR A 112 -7.15 2.44 8.48
N VAL A 113 -8.26 3.02 8.01
CA VAL A 113 -9.14 2.39 7.02
C VAL A 113 -9.69 3.47 6.08
N ALA A 114 -9.66 3.21 4.78
CA ALA A 114 -10.49 3.93 3.81
C ALA A 114 -11.80 3.14 3.58
N SER A 115 -12.91 3.59 4.15
CA SER A 115 -14.21 2.90 4.10
C SER A 115 -15.37 3.80 4.53
N ASP A 116 -16.53 3.60 3.90
CA ASP A 116 -17.85 4.07 4.29
C ASP A 116 -18.62 2.97 5.07
N LYS A 117 -19.92 3.18 5.32
CA LYS A 117 -20.80 2.21 6.00
C LYS A 117 -21.09 0.95 5.18
N TRP A 118 -21.11 1.06 3.86
CA TRP A 118 -21.43 -0.04 2.94
C TRP A 118 -20.21 -0.86 2.54
N GLY A 119 -19.04 -0.49 3.07
CA GLY A 119 -17.78 -1.17 2.79
C GLY A 119 -17.13 -0.73 1.50
N TRP A 120 -17.47 0.45 0.98
CA TRP A 120 -16.75 1.10 -0.12
C TRP A 120 -15.73 2.09 0.43
N GLY A 121 -14.55 2.18 -0.17
CA GLY A 121 -13.61 3.24 0.18
C GLY A 121 -12.58 3.48 -0.89
N GLU A 122 -12.26 4.73 -1.16
CA GLU A 122 -11.41 5.09 -2.29
C GLU A 122 -10.28 6.02 -1.86
N ILE A 123 -9.07 5.73 -2.35
CA ILE A 123 -7.95 6.66 -2.32
C ILE A 123 -7.55 6.91 -3.78
N ARG A 124 -7.86 8.10 -4.27
CA ARG A 124 -7.53 8.56 -5.61
C ARG A 124 -6.58 9.75 -5.50
N VAL A 125 -5.40 9.64 -6.08
CA VAL A 125 -4.43 10.71 -6.17
C VAL A 125 -3.98 10.82 -7.62
N ARG A 126 -4.18 11.97 -8.26
CA ARG A 126 -3.80 12.14 -9.67
C ARG A 126 -3.39 13.56 -10.04
N ASP A 127 -2.49 13.70 -11.01
CA ASP A 127 -2.15 15.00 -11.60
C ASP A 127 -1.69 16.08 -10.62
N ASN A 128 -1.12 15.69 -9.48
CA ASN A 128 -0.51 16.63 -8.53
C ASN A 128 0.94 16.96 -8.95
N TYR A 129 1.70 17.59 -8.07
CA TYR A 129 3.15 17.74 -8.23
C TYR A 129 3.80 16.36 -8.44
N GLU A 130 4.69 16.23 -9.43
CA GLU A 130 5.31 14.94 -9.76
C GLU A 130 6.07 14.32 -8.58
N GLY A 131 6.62 15.15 -7.69
CA GLY A 131 7.34 14.74 -6.49
C GLY A 131 6.47 14.66 -5.24
N LEU A 132 5.13 14.61 -5.37
CA LEU A 132 4.22 14.54 -4.23
C LEU A 132 4.57 13.33 -3.33
N ALA A 133 4.83 13.61 -2.05
CA ALA A 133 4.99 12.61 -1.01
C ALA A 133 3.65 12.34 -0.30
N LEU A 134 3.16 11.12 -0.39
CA LEU A 134 1.96 10.64 0.29
C LEU A 134 2.32 9.80 1.51
N ASP A 135 1.81 10.16 2.69
CA ASP A 135 2.10 9.42 3.92
C ASP A 135 0.83 8.86 4.60
N PHE A 136 0.80 7.54 4.75
CA PHE A 136 -0.29 6.76 5.35
C PHE A 136 0.28 5.74 6.35
N PRO A 137 0.95 6.19 7.43
CA PRO A 137 1.82 5.33 8.25
C PRO A 137 1.04 4.27 9.05
N LYS A 138 -0.27 4.48 9.25
CA LYS A 138 -1.16 3.59 10.01
C LYS A 138 -2.25 2.93 9.15
N LEU A 139 -2.29 3.19 7.84
CA LEU A 139 -3.30 2.63 6.95
C LEU A 139 -3.16 1.11 6.88
N ARG A 140 -4.22 0.38 7.21
CA ARG A 140 -4.25 -1.09 7.22
C ARG A 140 -5.11 -1.67 6.11
N GLU A 141 -6.15 -0.96 5.69
CA GLU A 141 -7.16 -1.48 4.78
C GLU A 141 -7.71 -0.37 3.88
N VAL A 142 -7.89 -0.69 2.60
CA VAL A 142 -8.67 0.10 1.64
C VAL A 142 -9.82 -0.77 1.17
N ARG A 143 -11.05 -0.39 1.52
CA ARG A 143 -12.22 -1.23 1.26
C ARG A 143 -12.78 -1.13 -0.17
N GLY A 144 -12.30 -0.19 -0.96
CA GLY A 144 -12.48 -0.15 -2.40
C GLY A 144 -11.13 -0.15 -3.10
N SER A 145 -10.89 0.88 -3.93
CA SER A 145 -9.71 1.00 -4.78
C SER A 145 -8.70 2.03 -4.27
N MET A 146 -7.44 1.82 -4.63
CA MET A 146 -6.37 2.80 -4.49
C MET A 146 -5.79 3.08 -5.88
N SER A 147 -5.90 4.31 -6.36
CA SER A 147 -5.46 4.77 -7.68
C SER A 147 -4.49 5.93 -7.53
N LEU A 148 -3.25 5.76 -7.98
CA LEU A 148 -2.17 6.72 -7.79
C LEU A 148 -1.48 7.07 -9.12
N SER A 149 -1.47 8.36 -9.45
CA SER A 149 -0.73 8.98 -10.54
C SER A 149 -0.14 10.32 -10.08
N GLY A 150 0.96 10.76 -10.70
CA GLY A 150 1.64 11.99 -10.28
C GLY A 150 2.07 11.98 -8.80
N VAL A 151 2.56 10.85 -8.31
CA VAL A 151 3.12 10.67 -6.96
C VAL A 151 4.61 10.35 -7.11
N GLY A 152 5.45 10.92 -6.25
CA GLY A 152 6.90 10.66 -6.23
C GLY A 152 7.37 9.83 -5.04
N ALA A 153 6.61 9.81 -3.95
CA ALA A 153 6.85 8.92 -2.82
C ALA A 153 5.54 8.50 -2.15
N ILE A 154 5.47 7.25 -1.68
CA ILE A 154 4.34 6.76 -0.89
C ILE A 154 4.83 5.93 0.30
N ASN A 155 4.28 6.20 1.48
CA ASN A 155 4.55 5.43 2.71
C ASN A 155 3.28 4.73 3.22
N ILE A 156 3.19 3.42 3.02
CA ILE A 156 2.05 2.56 3.40
C ILE A 156 2.52 1.28 4.15
N PRO A 157 3.29 1.40 5.25
CA PRO A 157 4.01 0.28 5.83
C PRO A 157 3.10 -0.74 6.55
N GLN A 158 1.86 -0.34 6.86
CA GLN A 158 0.90 -1.16 7.57
C GLN A 158 -0.23 -1.71 6.69
N LEU A 159 -0.25 -1.38 5.39
CA LEU A 159 -1.34 -1.75 4.50
C LEU A 159 -1.36 -3.28 4.32
N ARG A 160 -2.51 -3.91 4.58
CA ARG A 160 -2.69 -5.38 4.55
C ARG A 160 -3.65 -5.87 3.48
N ILE A 161 -4.68 -5.09 3.19
CA ILE A 161 -5.81 -5.50 2.35
C ILE A 161 -6.24 -4.34 1.44
N ILE A 162 -6.46 -4.64 0.16
CA ILE A 162 -7.22 -3.82 -0.78
C ILE A 162 -8.36 -4.69 -1.33
N ASN A 163 -9.60 -4.22 -1.28
CA ASN A 163 -10.77 -5.04 -1.62
C ASN A 163 -11.23 -4.93 -3.08
N ILE A 164 -10.81 -3.90 -3.81
CA ILE A 164 -11.07 -3.80 -5.25
C ILE A 164 -9.72 -3.78 -5.95
N ASP A 165 -9.25 -2.63 -6.43
CA ASP A 165 -8.04 -2.57 -7.25
C ASP A 165 -6.95 -1.70 -6.63
N LEU A 166 -5.70 -2.07 -6.87
CA LEU A 166 -4.53 -1.21 -6.72
C LEU A 166 -4.07 -0.80 -8.12
N TYR A 167 -4.09 0.50 -8.39
CA TYR A 167 -3.72 1.07 -9.68
C TYR A 167 -2.63 2.12 -9.52
N ILE A 168 -1.50 1.92 -10.22
CA ILE A 168 -0.36 2.84 -10.26
C ILE A 168 -0.07 3.18 -11.72
N GLY A 169 -0.30 4.43 -12.12
CA GLY A 169 -0.13 4.86 -13.51
C GLY A 169 -1.08 6.00 -13.90
N PRO A 170 -1.05 6.46 -15.16
CA PRO A 170 -1.90 7.57 -15.63
C PRO A 170 -3.31 7.15 -16.11
N GLN A 171 -3.57 5.86 -16.37
CA GLN A 171 -4.78 5.35 -17.01
C GLN A 171 -5.54 4.28 -16.20
N GLU A 172 -6.53 4.69 -15.42
CA GLU A 172 -7.39 3.72 -14.73
C GLU A 172 -8.33 3.00 -15.71
N ASN A 173 -8.36 1.66 -15.65
CA ASN A 173 -9.26 0.85 -16.47
C ASN A 173 -10.73 1.21 -16.18
N GLY A 174 -11.47 1.65 -17.20
CA GLY A 174 -12.90 1.99 -17.06
C GLY A 174 -13.20 3.46 -16.72
N ILE A 175 -12.18 4.30 -16.54
CA ILE A 175 -12.32 5.76 -16.47
C ILE A 175 -11.86 6.36 -17.82
N PRO A 176 -12.54 7.39 -18.37
CA PRO A 176 -12.09 8.05 -19.59
C PRO A 176 -10.58 8.34 -19.52
N SER A 177 -9.85 7.84 -20.52
CA SER A 177 -8.39 7.98 -20.62
C SER A 177 -7.98 9.41 -20.32
N CYS A 178 -7.13 9.55 -19.33
CA CYS A 178 -6.62 10.81 -18.85
C CYS A 178 -5.45 11.19 -19.78
N THR A 179 -5.75 11.74 -20.97
CA THR A 179 -4.78 11.94 -22.07
C THR A 179 -3.54 12.74 -21.67
N ASN A 180 -3.65 13.62 -20.67
CA ASN A 180 -2.59 14.53 -20.23
C ASN A 180 -2.14 14.26 -18.79
N CYS A 181 -2.38 13.05 -18.28
CA CYS A 181 -2.19 12.79 -16.88
C CYS A 181 -0.78 12.37 -16.58
N LEU A 182 -0.24 12.89 -15.48
CA LEU A 182 1.16 12.75 -15.18
C LEU A 182 1.46 11.29 -14.82
N PRO A 183 2.47 10.66 -15.45
CA PRO A 183 2.96 9.38 -14.97
C PRO A 183 3.46 9.56 -13.53
N THR A 184 3.52 8.48 -12.78
CA THR A 184 4.19 8.52 -11.48
C THR A 184 5.71 8.67 -11.67
N SER A 185 6.35 9.43 -10.77
CA SER A 185 7.80 9.52 -10.68
C SER A 185 8.40 8.54 -9.65
N LEU A 186 7.59 7.62 -9.12
CA LEU A 186 8.01 6.60 -8.18
C LEU A 186 9.15 5.76 -8.77
N THR A 187 10.22 5.62 -8.02
CA THR A 187 11.30 4.66 -8.31
C THR A 187 11.07 3.31 -7.63
N ASN A 188 10.38 3.33 -6.49
CA ASN A 188 10.09 2.15 -5.68
C ASN A 188 8.62 2.19 -5.23
N PHE A 189 7.93 1.05 -5.34
CA PHE A 189 6.64 0.84 -4.72
C PHE A 189 6.72 -0.38 -3.79
N THR A 190 6.51 -0.17 -2.49
CA THR A 190 6.59 -1.25 -1.49
C THR A 190 5.43 -1.19 -0.52
N ALA A 191 4.74 -2.32 -0.36
CA ALA A 191 3.69 -2.51 0.63
C ALA A 191 3.98 -3.79 1.43
N PRO A 192 4.84 -3.73 2.46
CA PRO A 192 5.49 -4.91 3.02
C PRO A 192 4.54 -5.85 3.77
N LYS A 193 3.39 -5.34 4.22
CA LYS A 193 2.37 -6.11 4.92
C LYS A 193 1.16 -6.43 4.04
N LEU A 194 1.15 -6.01 2.76
CA LEU A 194 0.02 -6.22 1.87
C LEU A 194 -0.07 -7.71 1.57
N SER A 195 -1.09 -8.35 2.16
CA SER A 195 -1.30 -9.80 2.09
C SER A 195 -2.35 -10.19 1.06
N ARG A 196 -3.28 -9.28 0.75
CA ARG A 196 -4.41 -9.58 -0.14
C ARG A 196 -4.82 -8.36 -0.94
N VAL A 197 -5.00 -8.57 -2.24
CA VAL A 197 -5.78 -7.70 -3.12
C VAL A 197 -6.93 -8.55 -3.65
N ILE A 198 -8.18 -8.18 -3.43
CA ILE A 198 -9.31 -9.01 -3.88
C ILE A 198 -9.50 -8.87 -5.39
N GLY A 199 -9.45 -7.65 -5.93
CA GLY A 199 -9.44 -7.42 -7.37
C GLY A 199 -8.03 -7.52 -7.93
N SER A 200 -7.56 -6.43 -8.51
CA SER A 200 -6.44 -6.44 -9.43
C SER A 200 -5.33 -5.49 -9.00
N ILE A 201 -4.11 -5.82 -9.38
CA ILE A 201 -2.94 -4.96 -9.28
C ILE A 201 -2.57 -4.53 -10.69
N TYR A 202 -2.53 -3.22 -10.91
CA TYR A 202 -2.14 -2.58 -12.16
C TYR A 202 -0.97 -1.66 -11.92
N PHE A 203 0.08 -1.86 -12.69
CA PHE A 203 1.18 -0.91 -12.85
C PHE A 203 1.28 -0.61 -14.34
N ASP A 204 1.08 0.65 -14.71
CA ASP A 204 1.11 1.07 -16.11
C ASP A 204 1.92 2.35 -16.29
N SER A 205 2.62 2.42 -17.41
CA SER A 205 3.27 3.64 -17.91
C SER A 205 4.08 4.40 -16.84
N SER A 206 4.90 3.64 -16.10
CA SER A 206 5.72 4.12 -15.00
C SER A 206 7.19 3.75 -15.27
N PRO A 207 7.83 4.33 -16.30
CA PRO A 207 9.15 3.90 -16.77
C PRO A 207 10.24 4.08 -15.71
N GLY A 208 10.10 5.03 -14.78
CA GLY A 208 11.04 5.23 -13.67
C GLY A 208 10.93 4.22 -12.53
N LEU A 209 9.86 3.41 -12.50
CA LEU A 209 9.60 2.45 -11.43
C LEU A 209 10.45 1.19 -11.65
N VAL A 210 11.50 1.04 -10.85
CA VAL A 210 12.48 -0.05 -10.96
C VAL A 210 12.23 -1.19 -9.97
N ASN A 211 11.43 -0.95 -8.93
CA ASN A 211 11.18 -1.93 -7.88
C ASN A 211 9.71 -1.93 -7.44
N ILE A 212 9.09 -3.10 -7.52
CA ILE A 212 7.72 -3.39 -7.07
C ILE A 212 7.79 -4.55 -6.07
N SER A 213 7.50 -4.27 -4.80
CA SER A 213 7.71 -5.24 -3.72
C SER A 213 6.47 -5.44 -2.85
N PHE A 214 5.98 -6.68 -2.84
CA PHE A 214 4.86 -7.17 -2.03
C PHE A 214 5.23 -8.46 -1.31
N PRO A 215 6.17 -8.42 -0.34
CA PRO A 215 6.69 -9.62 0.30
C PRO A 215 5.61 -10.45 1.02
N ALA A 216 4.56 -9.80 1.54
CA ALA A 216 3.48 -10.50 2.23
C ALA A 216 2.35 -10.99 1.33
N LEU A 217 2.32 -10.63 0.04
CA LEU A 217 1.15 -10.84 -0.83
C LEU A 217 0.92 -12.32 -1.07
N GLN A 218 -0.29 -12.78 -0.76
CA GLN A 218 -0.70 -14.18 -0.82
C GLN A 218 -1.65 -14.44 -1.98
N THR A 219 -2.61 -13.53 -2.19
CA THR A 219 -3.67 -13.68 -3.18
C THR A 219 -3.97 -12.37 -3.88
N VAL A 220 -4.18 -12.46 -5.20
CA VAL A 220 -4.69 -11.40 -6.08
C VAL A 220 -5.55 -12.02 -7.17
N ASN A 221 -6.56 -11.33 -7.71
CA ASN A 221 -7.22 -11.83 -8.91
C ASN A 221 -6.35 -11.56 -10.13
N ASN A 222 -6.12 -10.30 -10.51
CA ASN A 222 -5.35 -10.00 -11.72
C ASN A 222 -4.08 -9.22 -11.41
N ILE A 223 -2.99 -9.55 -12.09
CA ILE A 223 -1.77 -8.72 -12.13
C ILE A 223 -1.57 -8.26 -13.57
N THR A 224 -1.49 -6.96 -13.77
CA THR A 224 -1.00 -6.39 -15.03
C THR A 224 0.11 -5.40 -14.72
N ILE A 225 1.30 -5.65 -15.27
CA ILE A 225 2.45 -4.75 -15.15
C ILE A 225 2.92 -4.47 -16.56
N ASN A 226 2.82 -3.21 -16.98
CA ASN A 226 3.10 -2.78 -18.33
C ASN A 226 3.93 -1.50 -18.34
N ASN A 227 4.91 -1.43 -19.25
CA ASN A 227 5.69 -0.21 -19.48
C ASN A 227 6.29 0.37 -18.19
N THR A 228 6.96 -0.48 -17.41
CA THR A 228 7.71 -0.12 -16.20
C THR A 228 9.12 -0.69 -16.29
N ALA A 229 10.15 -0.03 -15.73
CA ALA A 229 11.50 -0.60 -15.74
C ALA A 229 11.60 -1.87 -14.89
N ALA A 230 10.76 -2.00 -13.85
CA ALA A 230 10.72 -3.14 -12.95
C ALA A 230 10.51 -4.48 -13.67
N VAL A 231 9.74 -4.52 -14.77
CA VAL A 231 9.54 -5.77 -15.52
C VAL A 231 10.78 -6.20 -16.29
N ASP A 232 11.68 -5.29 -16.64
CA ASP A 232 12.88 -5.61 -17.41
C ASP A 232 14.07 -6.00 -16.50
N LEU A 233 13.89 -5.94 -15.17
CA LEU A 233 14.90 -6.28 -14.18
C LEU A 233 14.60 -7.62 -13.51
N ARG A 234 15.63 -8.46 -13.34
CA ARG A 234 15.49 -9.80 -12.73
C ARG A 234 14.87 -9.75 -11.33
N GLU A 235 15.27 -8.76 -10.52
CA GLU A 235 14.81 -8.56 -9.15
C GLU A 235 13.86 -7.34 -9.02
N GLY A 236 13.36 -6.81 -10.14
CA GLY A 236 12.50 -5.62 -10.13
C GLY A 236 11.11 -5.88 -9.55
N ILE A 237 10.67 -7.14 -9.47
CA ILE A 237 9.37 -7.52 -8.94
C ILE A 237 9.52 -8.63 -7.89
N ALA A 238 9.06 -8.38 -6.66
CA ALA A 238 9.14 -9.31 -5.54
C ALA A 238 7.76 -9.63 -4.95
N MET A 239 7.29 -10.88 -5.13
CA MET A 239 6.01 -11.39 -4.60
C MET A 239 6.14 -12.83 -4.06
N HIS A 240 7.13 -13.07 -3.19
CA HIS A 240 7.55 -14.43 -2.82
C HIS A 240 6.47 -15.31 -2.12
N ARG A 241 5.45 -14.71 -1.49
CA ARG A 241 4.35 -15.44 -0.83
C ARG A 241 3.12 -15.64 -1.71
N LEU A 242 3.17 -15.17 -2.97
CA LEU A 242 2.02 -15.25 -3.86
C LEU A 242 1.77 -16.72 -4.19
N TYR A 243 0.64 -17.27 -3.74
CA TYR A 243 0.25 -18.65 -4.03
C TYR A 243 -1.01 -18.74 -4.87
N LYS A 244 -1.69 -17.62 -5.13
CA LYS A 244 -2.87 -17.57 -5.99
C LYS A 244 -2.98 -16.27 -6.77
N ALA A 245 -2.99 -16.38 -8.09
CA ALA A 245 -3.40 -15.35 -9.04
C ALA A 245 -4.41 -15.95 -10.04
N GLN A 246 -5.41 -15.17 -10.47
CA GLN A 246 -6.30 -15.57 -11.55
C GLN A 246 -5.64 -15.31 -12.91
N ASN A 247 -5.30 -14.06 -13.23
CA ASN A 247 -4.64 -13.73 -14.49
C ASN A 247 -3.37 -12.92 -14.23
N VAL A 248 -2.33 -13.13 -15.05
CA VAL A 248 -1.07 -12.40 -14.98
C VAL A 248 -0.66 -11.95 -16.37
N LYS A 249 -0.38 -10.65 -16.53
CA LYS A 249 0.08 -10.03 -17.76
C LYS A 249 1.29 -9.13 -17.49
N ILE A 250 2.45 -9.49 -18.02
CA ILE A 250 3.70 -8.77 -17.86
C ILE A 250 4.18 -8.30 -19.23
N LEU A 251 4.31 -6.99 -19.41
CA LEU A 251 4.70 -6.34 -20.67
C LEU A 251 5.90 -5.40 -20.46
N GLY A 252 7.03 -5.74 -21.07
CA GLY A 252 8.28 -4.96 -20.98
C GLY A 252 8.99 -4.82 -22.33
N ASN A 253 10.18 -4.23 -22.33
CA ASN A 253 11.05 -4.24 -23.52
C ASN A 253 11.79 -5.57 -23.62
N THR A 254 12.23 -6.08 -22.47
CA THR A 254 12.96 -7.32 -22.24
C THR A 254 12.47 -7.93 -20.91
N PRO A 255 11.19 -8.37 -20.84
CA PRO A 255 10.56 -8.73 -19.59
C PRO A 255 11.26 -9.94 -18.93
N SER A 256 11.54 -9.82 -17.63
CA SER A 256 11.98 -10.91 -16.76
C SER A 256 10.78 -11.70 -16.27
N CYS A 257 10.52 -12.84 -16.91
CA CYS A 257 9.36 -13.69 -16.64
C CYS A 257 9.58 -14.71 -15.50
N GLU A 258 10.83 -14.96 -15.11
CA GLU A 258 11.23 -16.02 -14.16
C GLU A 258 10.37 -16.09 -12.88
N PRO A 259 10.06 -14.97 -12.19
CA PRO A 259 9.22 -15.02 -10.98
C PRO A 259 7.80 -15.55 -11.24
N PHE A 260 7.22 -15.23 -12.40
CA PHE A 260 5.86 -15.62 -12.77
C PHE A 260 5.80 -16.98 -13.46
N ASP A 261 6.85 -17.39 -14.17
CA ASP A 261 6.99 -18.74 -14.72
C ASP A 261 6.95 -19.79 -13.59
N ASN A 262 7.66 -19.54 -12.48
CA ASN A 262 7.62 -20.42 -11.31
C ASN A 262 6.22 -20.53 -10.69
N LEU A 263 5.48 -19.41 -10.63
CA LEU A 263 4.09 -19.39 -10.18
C LEU A 263 3.17 -20.20 -11.12
N GLN A 264 3.33 -20.01 -12.43
CA GLN A 264 2.61 -20.77 -13.44
C GLN A 264 2.89 -22.27 -13.31
N CYS A 265 4.16 -22.67 -13.16
CA CYS A 265 4.59 -24.07 -13.08
C CYS A 265 4.04 -24.82 -11.85
N ARG A 266 3.80 -24.09 -10.76
CA ARG A 266 3.16 -24.60 -9.53
C ARG A 266 1.64 -24.57 -9.58
N GLY A 267 1.04 -24.01 -10.64
CA GLY A 267 -0.41 -23.83 -10.76
C GLY A 267 -0.96 -22.74 -9.84
N ALA A 268 -0.11 -21.82 -9.36
CA ALA A 268 -0.54 -20.66 -8.58
C ALA A 268 -1.31 -19.65 -9.44
N ILE A 269 -1.02 -19.60 -10.75
CA ILE A 269 -1.80 -18.83 -11.73
C ILE A 269 -2.85 -19.76 -12.35
N VAL A 270 -4.13 -19.46 -12.12
CA VAL A 270 -5.26 -20.34 -12.47
C VAL A 270 -5.80 -20.09 -13.87
N GLY A 271 -5.75 -18.84 -14.33
CA GLY A 271 -6.27 -18.37 -15.61
C GLY A 271 -5.14 -18.08 -16.61
N ASN A 272 -5.24 -16.95 -17.30
CA ASN A 272 -4.32 -16.59 -18.38
C ASN A 272 -3.00 -16.05 -17.83
N TYR A 273 -1.90 -16.53 -18.41
CA TYR A 273 -0.57 -16.01 -18.19
C TYR A 273 0.03 -15.50 -19.49
N PHE A 274 0.49 -14.25 -19.47
CA PHE A 274 1.19 -13.60 -20.56
C PHE A 274 2.44 -12.90 -20.03
N CYS A 275 3.59 -13.16 -20.66
CA CYS A 275 4.81 -12.41 -20.43
C CYS A 275 5.47 -12.16 -21.79
N GLY A 276 5.69 -10.89 -22.17
CA GLY A 276 6.16 -10.57 -23.52
C GLY A 276 6.44 -9.09 -23.77
N LYS A 277 6.83 -8.77 -25.00
CA LYS A 277 7.19 -7.40 -25.39
C LYS A 277 5.97 -6.50 -25.58
N ILE A 278 6.11 -5.21 -25.27
CA ILE A 278 5.05 -4.20 -25.46
C ILE A 278 4.60 -4.10 -26.92
N SER A 279 5.54 -4.17 -27.88
CA SER A 279 5.27 -4.04 -29.32
C SER A 279 4.46 -5.19 -29.92
N ASP A 280 4.16 -6.23 -29.13
CA ASP A 280 3.45 -7.42 -29.59
C ASP A 280 2.48 -7.95 -28.53
N PRO A 281 1.43 -7.17 -28.19
CA PRO A 281 0.53 -7.53 -27.10
C PRO A 281 -0.41 -8.70 -27.46
N THR A 282 -0.44 -9.13 -28.73
CA THR A 282 -1.40 -10.13 -29.24
C THR A 282 -0.76 -11.42 -29.78
N ARG A 283 0.53 -11.49 -30.18
CA ARG A 283 1.06 -12.72 -30.78
C ARG A 283 1.50 -13.82 -29.82
N ASN A 284 1.67 -13.55 -28.53
CA ASN A 284 2.22 -14.54 -27.60
C ASN A 284 1.27 -14.90 -26.45
N ILE A 285 0.03 -15.29 -26.74
CA ILE A 285 -0.66 -16.16 -25.77
C ILE A 285 0.16 -17.45 -25.73
N VAL A 286 1.05 -17.55 -24.75
CA VAL A 286 1.83 -18.76 -24.51
C VAL A 286 0.84 -19.83 -24.09
N THR A 287 0.43 -20.66 -25.04
CA THR A 287 -0.42 -21.80 -24.75
C THR A 287 0.37 -22.75 -23.85
N LEU A 288 -0.30 -23.32 -22.84
CA LEU A 288 0.27 -24.19 -21.79
C LEU A 288 1.20 -25.31 -22.29
N SER A 289 1.21 -25.63 -23.57
CA SER A 289 2.02 -26.68 -24.20
C SER A 289 3.52 -26.35 -24.29
N SER A 290 3.92 -25.08 -24.48
CA SER A 290 5.35 -24.71 -24.60
C SER A 290 6.05 -24.60 -23.24
N LEU A 291 5.38 -24.05 -22.21
CA LEU A 291 5.92 -23.92 -20.85
C LEU A 291 6.04 -25.27 -20.10
N ARG A 292 5.29 -26.30 -20.50
CA ARG A 292 5.27 -27.61 -19.81
C ARG A 292 6.61 -28.36 -19.86
N LYS A 293 7.48 -28.10 -20.84
CA LYS A 293 8.81 -28.72 -20.89
C LYS A 293 9.74 -28.16 -19.80
N ASP A 294 9.63 -26.87 -19.48
CA ASP A 294 10.52 -26.18 -18.54
C ASP A 294 10.07 -26.29 -17.08
N CYS A 295 8.77 -26.44 -16.82
CA CYS A 295 8.25 -26.63 -15.46
C CYS A 295 8.75 -27.91 -14.77
N ARG A 296 9.29 -28.88 -15.51
CA ARG A 296 9.90 -30.09 -14.90
C ARG A 296 11.18 -29.77 -14.14
N GLN A 297 12.02 -28.85 -14.63
CA GLN A 297 13.26 -28.48 -13.96
C GLN A 297 13.01 -27.64 -12.71
N VAL A 298 12.07 -26.69 -12.77
CA VAL A 298 11.66 -25.86 -11.61
C VAL A 298 11.17 -26.72 -10.45
N ARG A 299 10.37 -27.76 -10.73
CA ARG A 299 9.89 -28.68 -9.68
C ARG A 299 11.00 -29.44 -8.96
N LEU A 300 12.14 -29.68 -9.59
CA LEU A 300 13.27 -30.37 -8.97
C LEU A 300 14.09 -29.43 -8.08
N SER A 301 14.42 -28.23 -8.57
CA SER A 301 15.18 -27.23 -7.81
C SER A 301 14.43 -26.71 -6.59
N GLU A 302 13.14 -26.38 -6.72
CA GLU A 302 12.32 -25.92 -5.59
C GLU A 302 12.05 -27.03 -4.58
N ARG A 303 11.87 -28.28 -5.01
CA ARG A 303 11.78 -29.41 -4.08
C ARG A 303 13.06 -29.50 -3.26
N LEU A 304 14.22 -29.47 -3.90
CA LEU A 304 15.51 -29.49 -3.19
C LEU A 304 15.65 -28.30 -2.22
N LEU A 305 15.21 -27.10 -2.61
CA LEU A 305 15.21 -25.91 -1.77
C LEU A 305 14.27 -26.05 -0.55
N PHE A 306 13.04 -26.51 -0.77
CA PHE A 306 12.06 -26.75 0.30
C PHE A 306 12.53 -27.84 1.27
N TRP A 307 13.08 -28.94 0.75
CA TRP A 307 13.69 -29.99 1.58
C TRP A 307 14.89 -29.43 2.35
N GLY A 308 15.69 -28.56 1.75
CA GLY A 308 16.81 -27.87 2.40
C GLY A 308 16.36 -26.94 3.55
N GLU A 309 15.39 -26.06 3.32
CA GLU A 309 14.85 -25.17 4.35
C GLU A 309 14.16 -25.95 5.48
N MET A 310 13.40 -27.01 5.15
CA MET A 310 12.78 -27.87 6.15
C MET A 310 13.83 -28.63 6.98
N LEU A 311 14.94 -29.07 6.37
CA LEU A 311 16.06 -29.69 7.07
C LEU A 311 16.75 -28.69 8.01
N LEU A 312 17.00 -27.46 7.55
CA LEU A 312 17.58 -26.39 8.34
C LEU A 312 16.70 -26.00 9.53
N ALA A 313 15.38 -25.88 9.33
CA ALA A 313 14.44 -25.60 10.42
C ALA A 313 14.42 -26.74 11.46
N ARG A 314 14.45 -28.00 11.02
CA ARG A 314 14.53 -29.16 11.92
C ARG A 314 15.87 -29.24 12.65
N LEU A 315 16.98 -28.89 12.00
CA LEU A 315 18.30 -28.80 12.64
C LEU A 315 18.34 -27.70 13.69
N ASP A 316 17.79 -26.51 13.40
CA ASP A 316 17.69 -25.41 14.37
C ASP A 316 16.83 -25.80 15.58
N GLU A 317 15.69 -26.46 15.36
CA GLU A 317 14.85 -26.95 16.46
C GLU A 317 15.54 -28.06 17.27
N ALA A 318 16.24 -28.99 16.62
CA ALA A 318 17.04 -30.01 17.30
C ALA A 318 18.19 -29.39 18.12
N LEU A 319 18.86 -28.37 17.60
CA LEU A 319 19.92 -27.64 18.29
C LEU A 319 19.37 -26.91 19.53
N LYS A 320 18.21 -26.26 19.41
CA LYS A 320 17.49 -25.63 20.53
C LYS A 320 17.11 -26.63 21.62
N ARG A 321 16.63 -27.83 21.24
CA ARG A 321 16.33 -28.91 22.20
C ARG A 321 17.59 -29.43 22.90
N GLN A 322 18.70 -29.60 22.18
CA GLN A 322 19.98 -29.99 22.76
C GLN A 322 20.52 -28.95 23.75
N LEU A 323 20.39 -27.66 23.43
CA LEU A 323 20.74 -26.56 24.33
C LEU A 323 19.87 -26.54 25.60
N GLN A 324 18.55 -26.74 25.47
CA GLN A 324 17.67 -26.87 26.63
C GLN A 324 18.04 -28.08 27.51
N LEU A 325 18.31 -29.25 26.91
CA LEU A 325 18.73 -30.43 27.67
C LEU A 325 20.05 -30.22 28.41
N ARG A 326 21.01 -29.49 27.83
CA ARG A 326 22.23 -29.09 28.54
C ARG A 326 21.93 -28.19 29.75
N HIS A 327 21.01 -27.23 29.62
CA HIS A 327 20.58 -26.40 30.75
C HIS A 327 19.91 -27.24 31.86
N TYR A 328 19.03 -28.20 31.52
CA TYR A 328 18.41 -29.09 32.50
C TYR A 328 19.42 -30.01 33.19
N PHE A 329 20.43 -30.51 32.48
CA PHE A 329 21.49 -31.33 33.06
C PHE A 329 22.29 -30.57 34.13
N TRP A 330 22.65 -29.31 33.87
CA TRP A 330 23.32 -28.46 34.87
C TRP A 330 22.43 -28.14 36.07
N ILE A 331 21.13 -27.92 35.87
CA ILE A 331 20.17 -27.70 36.97
C ILE A 331 20.05 -28.96 37.84
N ILE A 332 20.00 -30.16 37.26
CA ILE A 332 19.94 -31.42 38.01
C ILE A 332 21.22 -31.63 38.82
N ILE A 333 22.40 -31.34 38.24
CA ILE A 333 23.67 -31.38 38.99
C ILE A 333 23.66 -30.37 40.13
N LEU A 334 23.18 -29.14 39.89
CA LEU A 334 23.11 -28.11 40.93
C LEU A 334 22.19 -28.54 42.09
N ILE A 335 21.02 -29.11 41.78
CA ILE A 335 20.08 -29.63 42.77
C ILE A 335 20.69 -30.82 43.54
N ALA A 336 21.37 -31.74 42.85
CA ALA A 336 22.05 -32.86 43.49
C ALA A 336 23.18 -32.39 44.44
N CYS A 337 23.98 -31.41 44.01
CA CYS A 337 25.00 -30.78 44.85
C CYS A 337 24.39 -30.06 46.06
N LEU A 338 23.29 -29.33 45.88
CA LEU A 338 22.59 -28.64 46.96
C LEU A 338 22.04 -29.64 47.99
N CYS A 339 21.40 -30.72 47.53
CA CYS A 339 20.90 -31.80 48.39
C CYS A 339 22.03 -32.48 49.17
N LEU A 340 23.18 -32.72 48.52
CA LEU A 340 24.36 -33.30 49.17
C LEU A 340 24.90 -32.35 50.25
N PHE A 341 24.97 -31.05 49.96
CA PHE A 341 25.42 -30.03 50.90
C PHE A 341 24.49 -29.93 52.12
N ILE A 342 23.17 -29.95 51.93
CA ILE A 342 22.18 -29.97 53.02
C ILE A 342 22.37 -31.22 53.89
N LYS A 343 22.60 -32.39 53.28
CA LYS A 343 22.85 -33.64 54.01
C LYS A 343 24.12 -33.60 54.86
N ILE A 344 25.18 -32.96 54.35
CA ILE A 344 26.45 -32.78 55.07
C ILE A 344 26.28 -31.76 56.21
N ALA A 345 25.60 -30.64 55.96
CA ALA A 345 25.33 -29.63 56.98
C ALA A 345 24.45 -30.19 58.12
N ALA A 346 23.43 -30.97 57.81
CA ALA A 346 22.58 -31.62 58.82
C ALA A 346 23.36 -32.61 59.71
N ARG A 347 24.41 -33.26 59.19
CA ARG A 347 25.30 -34.11 59.98
C ARG A 347 26.23 -33.33 60.90
N TRP A 348 26.55 -32.09 60.56
CA TRP A 348 27.39 -31.21 61.37
C TRP A 348 26.61 -30.54 62.50
N PHE A 349 25.33 -30.25 62.32
CA PHE A 349 24.48 -29.65 63.36
C PHE A 349 23.90 -30.63 64.38
N CYS A 350 24.02 -31.95 64.14
CA CYS A 350 23.59 -33.01 65.06
C CYS A 350 24.73 -33.66 65.86
N LYS A 351 25.90 -33.01 65.90
CA LYS A 351 26.97 -33.25 66.88
C LYS A 351 27.09 -32.01 67.75
#